data_AF-A0AB39Z7S7-F1
#
_entry.id   AF-A0AB39Z7S7-F1
#
_cell.length_a   1.000
_cell.length_b   1.000
_cell.length_c   1.000
_cell.angle_alpha   90.00
_cell.angle_beta   90.00
_cell.angle_gamma   90.00
#
_symmetry.space_group_name_H-M   'P 1'
#
loop_
_entity.id
_entity.type
_entity.pdbx_description
1 polymer ?
#
loop_
_entity_poly.entity_id
_entity_poly.type
_entity_poly.pdbx_seq_one_letter_code
_entity_poly.pdbx_strand_id
1 'polypeptide(L)'
;MIKTSQCYNGDSGAMSEEESFVILGSSPYSSLQPDVGSLVFDGLDDVQEAKEPVASTSNQQPVAAMASAPGSMTNSQVQPKSLDSGSSQHQSLAASFIMGDVPSDVLKNSVYSQFPSLCSLQASAEDVVKLQNMIAEYAALKSTLDKLNHTMLNYHKLTQQWRQEAADREQHCKNQLQECQAQVEQLRDENQKLKADLETKMEQIKVVQDFSQKEQDELRQSVSEKKSLIDNMRVEIDKLQQLKMHSFEFVPEDGGKTDPDPDKALQYVQRDEHDRQVRDLQRQLSKLLAENLEINEMKKTYIEEIDCLKVNYTSAQELMDKMQRDINELKARDIQKQEVIEHLQTQNDIYRKDFEMERADREKNAGEKEQYLMDLRALQRRNQELIEALAESHKANKSGSASPSSSLSSSRSSLREDQRPVRVLDPTAAASRTSDTVLRCPICSKSFNALSVLQSHVNDCLDKN
;
A
#
# COMPACT_ATOMS: atom_id res chain seq x y z
N MET A 1 -15.54 -51.23 -19.21
CA MET A 1 -14.22 -51.75 -18.78
C MET A 1 -13.70 -50.82 -17.69
N ILE A 2 -14.14 -50.93 -16.43
CA ILE A 2 -13.59 -51.78 -15.35
C ILE A 2 -12.06 -51.84 -15.33
N LYS A 3 -11.44 -51.05 -14.45
CA LYS A 3 -10.51 -51.57 -13.44
C LYS A 3 -10.37 -50.60 -12.25
N THR A 4 -10.65 -51.19 -11.10
CA THR A 4 -10.70 -50.75 -9.70
C THR A 4 -9.34 -50.86 -8.99
N SER A 5 -9.31 -50.32 -7.74
CA SER A 5 -8.51 -50.73 -6.57
C SER A 5 -7.06 -50.20 -6.48
N GLN A 6 -6.48 -49.87 -5.32
CA GLN A 6 -6.82 -49.94 -3.88
C GLN A 6 -5.75 -49.09 -3.13
N CYS A 7 -6.10 -48.22 -2.18
CA CYS A 7 -6.07 -48.40 -0.71
C CYS A 7 -4.75 -48.88 -0.08
N TYR A 8 -4.18 -48.08 0.85
CA TYR A 8 -3.71 -48.54 2.17
C TYR A 8 -3.71 -47.38 3.20
N ASN A 9 -4.42 -47.62 4.31
CA ASN A 9 -4.31 -46.98 5.64
C ASN A 9 -2.90 -47.26 6.21
N GLY A 10 -2.34 -46.60 7.22
CA GLY A 10 -2.76 -45.65 8.26
C GLY A 10 -1.70 -45.72 9.38
N ASP A 11 -1.61 -44.75 10.29
CA ASP A 11 -1.18 -45.06 11.65
C ASP A 11 -1.61 -43.99 12.67
N SER A 12 -2.04 -44.48 13.82
CA SER A 12 -2.47 -43.74 15.00
C SER A 12 -1.29 -43.39 15.90
N GLY A 13 -1.34 -42.22 16.52
CA GLY A 13 -0.41 -41.84 17.58
C GLY A 13 -0.98 -40.74 18.45
N ALA A 14 -1.97 -41.07 19.27
CA ALA A 14 -2.31 -40.29 20.45
C ALA A 14 -1.29 -40.62 21.56
N MET A 15 -0.83 -39.62 22.31
CA MET A 15 -0.57 -39.66 23.77
C MET A 15 -0.43 -38.22 24.32
N SER A 16 -1.03 -38.06 25.50
CA SER A 16 -1.09 -36.91 26.42
C SER A 16 0.31 -36.33 26.73
N GLU A 17 0.47 -35.06 27.11
CA GLU A 17 0.44 -34.66 28.52
C GLU A 17 0.34 -33.13 28.72
N GLU A 18 -0.24 -32.79 29.87
CA GLU A 18 -0.63 -31.49 30.36
C GLU A 18 0.57 -30.77 31.01
N GLU A 19 0.88 -29.54 30.60
CA GLU A 19 1.65 -28.61 31.44
C GLU A 19 0.97 -27.23 31.48
N SER A 20 0.37 -27.00 32.64
CA SER A 20 -0.24 -25.77 33.12
C SER A 20 0.82 -24.69 33.36
N PHE A 21 0.70 -23.55 32.67
CA PHE A 21 1.34 -22.30 33.11
C PHE A 21 0.30 -21.18 33.28
N VAL A 22 0.32 -20.60 34.47
CA VAL A 22 -0.53 -19.50 34.93
C VAL A 22 -0.15 -18.21 34.20
N ILE A 23 -1.10 -17.61 33.48
CA ILE A 23 -0.97 -16.26 32.91
C ILE A 23 -1.40 -15.26 34.00
N LEU A 24 -0.44 -14.52 34.55
CA LEU A 24 -0.71 -13.31 35.35
C LEU A 24 -0.39 -12.07 34.52
N GLY A 25 -1.40 -11.20 34.35
CA GLY A 25 -1.18 -9.75 34.31
C GLY A 25 -0.93 -9.13 32.93
N SER A 26 -2.03 -8.64 32.36
CA SER A 26 -2.19 -7.63 31.30
C SER A 26 -1.16 -6.50 31.21
N SER A 27 -0.72 -6.21 29.97
CA SER A 27 -0.06 -4.99 29.49
C SER A 27 -0.63 -4.65 28.08
N PRO A 28 -0.71 -3.36 27.66
CA PRO A 28 -1.80 -2.85 26.84
C PRO A 28 -1.64 -3.10 25.33
N TYR A 29 -2.78 -3.06 24.64
CA TYR A 29 -3.00 -3.22 23.20
C TYR A 29 -1.90 -2.63 22.30
N SER A 30 -1.26 -3.49 21.50
CA SER A 30 -0.60 -3.11 20.24
C SER A 30 -1.61 -3.22 19.09
N SER A 31 -2.10 -2.08 18.61
CA SER A 31 -2.84 -2.01 17.34
C SER A 31 -1.86 -1.94 16.17
N LEU A 32 -1.41 -3.10 15.70
CA LEU A 32 -0.87 -3.29 14.34
C LEU A 32 -1.19 -4.71 13.90
N GLN A 33 -2.27 -4.89 13.13
CA GLN A 33 -2.40 -6.04 12.24
C GLN A 33 -2.36 -5.52 10.80
N PRO A 34 -1.44 -6.04 9.96
CA PRO A 34 -1.50 -5.88 8.52
C PRO A 34 -2.49 -6.90 7.94
N ASP A 35 -3.40 -6.40 7.12
CA ASP A 35 -4.40 -7.20 6.40
C ASP A 35 -3.71 -7.97 5.26
N VAL A 36 -3.52 -9.28 5.47
CA VAL A 36 -3.09 -10.22 4.43
C VAL A 36 -4.13 -11.33 4.40
N GLY A 37 -5.02 -11.28 3.40
CA GLY A 37 -6.14 -12.20 3.27
C GLY A 37 -6.55 -12.43 1.82
N SER A 38 -5.62 -12.98 1.03
CA SER A 38 -5.92 -13.66 -0.24
C SER A 38 -6.42 -15.07 0.05
N LEU A 39 -7.72 -15.32 -0.10
CA LEU A 39 -8.35 -16.65 -0.24
C LEU A 39 -9.54 -16.45 -1.20
N VAL A 40 -9.50 -16.92 -2.45
CA VAL A 40 -9.75 -18.31 -2.88
C VAL A 40 -10.78 -19.01 -1.99
N PHE A 41 -12.06 -19.01 -2.39
CA PHE A 41 -12.95 -20.11 -2.07
C PHE A 41 -14.00 -20.32 -3.16
N ASP A 42 -14.09 -21.59 -3.54
CA ASP A 42 -14.95 -22.22 -4.53
C ASP A 42 -16.03 -23.01 -3.77
N GLY A 43 -17.23 -23.13 -4.36
CA GLY A 43 -18.17 -24.22 -4.06
C GLY A 43 -19.16 -24.08 -2.89
N LEU A 44 -20.43 -23.79 -3.25
CA LEU A 44 -21.68 -24.52 -2.90
C LEU A 44 -21.91 -24.99 -1.44
N ASP A 45 -22.96 -24.52 -0.77
CA ASP A 45 -24.22 -25.29 -0.58
C ASP A 45 -25.34 -24.42 0.02
N ASP A 46 -26.56 -24.89 -0.19
CA ASP A 46 -27.89 -24.29 -0.02
C ASP A 46 -28.41 -24.31 1.46
N VAL A 47 -29.59 -23.70 1.67
CA VAL A 47 -30.55 -23.79 2.82
C VAL A 47 -30.95 -22.44 3.47
N GLN A 48 -31.99 -21.86 2.87
CA GLN A 48 -33.29 -21.39 3.44
C GLN A 48 -33.48 -20.82 4.87
N GLU A 49 -34.33 -19.78 4.89
CA GLU A 49 -35.28 -19.33 5.95
C GLU A 49 -34.72 -18.57 7.18
N ALA A 50 -35.29 -17.48 7.72
CA ALA A 50 -36.56 -16.78 7.49
C ALA A 50 -36.55 -15.33 8.05
N LYS A 51 -37.41 -14.52 7.43
CA LYS A 51 -38.16 -13.29 7.82
C LYS A 51 -38.19 -12.80 9.29
N GLU A 52 -37.86 -11.51 9.45
CA GLU A 52 -38.67 -10.36 10.02
C GLU A 52 -39.35 -10.44 11.43
N PRO A 53 -39.89 -9.35 12.03
CA PRO A 53 -39.50 -7.92 12.09
C PRO A 53 -39.78 -7.19 13.45
N VAL A 54 -39.37 -5.90 13.53
CA VAL A 54 -40.02 -4.71 14.17
C VAL A 54 -40.42 -4.70 15.67
N ALA A 55 -39.97 -3.65 16.40
CA ALA A 55 -40.85 -2.82 17.26
C ALA A 55 -40.20 -1.50 17.71
N SER A 56 -40.88 -0.38 17.41
CA SER A 56 -40.66 0.96 17.95
C SER A 56 -41.79 1.32 18.92
N THR A 57 -41.51 1.98 20.05
CA THR A 57 -42.42 2.88 20.82
C THR A 57 -41.57 3.59 21.88
N SER A 58 -41.27 4.89 21.91
CA SER A 58 -42.02 6.17 21.94
C SER A 58 -42.76 6.50 23.24
N ASN A 59 -42.58 7.78 23.66
CA ASN A 59 -43.31 8.64 24.64
C ASN A 59 -42.70 8.74 26.06
N GLN A 60 -42.52 9.90 26.72
CA GLN A 60 -43.14 11.23 26.58
C GLN A 60 -42.32 12.31 27.35
N GLN A 61 -42.26 13.54 26.82
CA GLN A 61 -41.97 14.80 27.55
C GLN A 61 -43.25 15.35 28.23
N PRO A 62 -43.21 16.44 29.05
CA PRO A 62 -43.36 17.81 28.51
C PRO A 62 -42.53 18.90 29.25
N VAL A 63 -41.81 19.78 28.53
CA VAL A 63 -42.16 21.16 28.07
C VAL A 63 -41.97 22.28 29.11
N ALA A 64 -40.96 23.12 28.90
CA ALA A 64 -41.05 24.59 29.03
C ALA A 64 -40.00 25.26 28.13
N ALA A 65 -40.47 26.24 27.36
CA ALA A 65 -39.77 26.93 26.28
C ALA A 65 -38.87 28.07 26.76
N MET A 66 -37.79 28.37 26.02
CA MET A 66 -37.63 29.63 25.27
C MET A 66 -36.24 29.79 24.66
N ALA A 67 -36.24 30.44 23.49
CA ALA A 67 -35.18 31.22 22.85
C ALA A 67 -34.14 30.51 21.96
N SER A 68 -34.23 30.91 20.69
CA SER A 68 -33.38 30.71 19.53
C SER A 68 -31.95 31.24 19.68
N ALA A 69 -30.97 30.57 19.07
CA ALA A 69 -29.85 31.13 18.27
C ALA A 69 -28.64 30.15 18.18
N PRO A 70 -27.81 30.24 17.12
CA PRO A 70 -26.92 29.16 16.68
C PRO A 70 -25.58 29.13 17.43
N GLY A 71 -25.12 27.93 17.75
CA GLY A 71 -23.82 27.67 18.38
C GLY A 71 -22.65 27.88 17.41
N SER A 72 -22.30 29.14 17.17
CA SER A 72 -20.96 29.53 16.74
C SER A 72 -20.02 29.37 17.94
N MET A 73 -19.22 28.30 17.96
CA MET A 73 -18.12 28.18 18.92
C MET A 73 -16.98 29.08 18.45
N THR A 74 -17.07 30.35 18.84
CA THR A 74 -15.95 31.28 18.87
C THR A 74 -14.89 30.70 19.79
N ASN A 75 -13.80 30.22 19.18
CA ASN A 75 -12.63 29.76 19.91
C ASN A 75 -12.11 30.92 20.75
N SER A 76 -12.20 30.80 22.08
CA SER A 76 -11.66 31.76 23.02
C SER A 76 -10.13 31.78 22.86
N GLN A 77 -9.67 32.75 22.08
CA GLN A 77 -8.29 33.14 21.97
C GLN A 77 -7.86 33.75 23.31
N VAL A 78 -7.48 32.91 24.26
CA VAL A 78 -6.68 33.35 25.42
C VAL A 78 -5.27 33.59 24.88
N GLN A 79 -5.08 34.74 24.26
CA GLN A 79 -3.76 35.35 24.15
C GLN A 79 -3.28 35.63 25.59
N PRO A 80 -2.07 35.24 25.99
CA PRO A 80 -1.40 35.99 27.04
C PRO A 80 -1.16 37.38 26.46
N LYS A 81 -1.98 38.33 26.91
CA LYS A 81 -1.71 39.75 26.77
C LYS A 81 -0.25 39.97 27.15
N SER A 82 0.53 40.34 26.14
CA SER A 82 1.72 41.16 26.30
C SER A 82 1.43 42.21 27.37
N LEU A 83 2.08 42.08 28.53
CA LEU A 83 2.26 43.19 29.45
C LEU A 83 3.49 43.96 28.99
N ASP A 84 3.38 44.54 27.81
CA ASP A 84 4.15 45.71 27.44
C ASP A 84 3.12 46.82 27.19
N SER A 85 2.84 47.56 28.26
CA SER A 85 2.08 48.80 28.21
C SER A 85 2.54 49.64 29.38
N GLY A 86 3.18 50.75 29.02
CA GLY A 86 3.76 51.73 29.91
C GLY A 86 2.80 52.14 31.02
N SER A 87 3.19 51.83 32.24
CA SER A 87 2.91 52.63 33.42
C SER A 87 4.27 52.98 34.01
N SER A 88 4.91 53.94 33.38
CA SER A 88 5.90 54.77 34.04
C SER A 88 5.18 55.57 35.12
N GLN A 89 5.88 55.74 36.25
CA GLN A 89 5.49 56.46 37.47
C GLN A 89 4.84 55.57 38.55
N HIS A 90 5.70 55.10 39.47
CA HIS A 90 5.42 54.45 40.75
C HIS A 90 5.45 52.91 40.82
N GLN A 91 6.43 52.25 40.19
CA GLN A 91 7.04 51.10 40.85
C GLN A 91 8.05 51.63 41.87
N SER A 92 7.79 51.42 43.16
CA SER A 92 8.73 51.77 44.23
C SER A 92 10.06 51.06 43.96
N LEU A 93 11.18 51.77 44.07
CA LEU A 93 12.54 51.20 43.91
C LEU A 93 12.74 49.92 44.74
N ALA A 94 12.02 49.81 45.87
CA ALA A 94 11.99 48.62 46.71
C ALA A 94 11.34 47.40 46.00
N ALA A 95 10.25 47.59 45.25
CA ALA A 95 9.59 46.53 44.50
C ALA A 95 10.46 46.04 43.34
N SER A 96 11.11 46.95 42.61
CA SER A 96 12.04 46.60 41.52
C SER A 96 13.33 45.94 42.01
N PHE A 97 13.75 46.21 43.26
CA PHE A 97 14.88 45.51 43.90
C PHE A 97 14.51 44.09 44.34
N ILE A 98 13.33 43.91 44.96
CA ILE A 98 12.86 42.59 45.39
C ILE A 98 12.65 41.66 44.19
N MET A 99 12.28 42.21 43.03
CA MET A 99 12.15 41.46 41.77
C MET A 99 13.48 41.23 41.03
N GLY A 100 14.60 41.79 41.50
CA GLY A 100 15.93 41.56 40.93
C GLY A 100 16.26 42.38 39.67
N ASP A 101 15.39 43.31 39.27
CA ASP A 101 15.54 44.12 38.05
C ASP A 101 16.55 45.28 38.21
N VAL A 102 16.98 45.59 39.44
CA VAL A 102 17.90 46.69 39.74
C VAL A 102 19.21 46.15 40.35
N PRO A 103 20.39 46.51 39.81
CA PRO A 103 21.68 46.08 40.35
C PRO A 103 21.85 46.57 41.81
N SER A 104 22.29 45.66 42.69
CA SER A 104 22.43 45.89 44.14
C SER A 104 23.12 47.21 44.50
N ASP A 105 24.09 47.64 43.69
CA ASP A 105 24.92 48.81 43.98
C ASP A 105 24.16 50.14 43.88
N VAL A 106 23.06 50.19 43.11
CA VAL A 106 22.20 51.38 42.99
C VAL A 106 21.32 51.55 44.22
N LEU A 107 20.82 50.45 44.81
CA LEU A 107 20.08 50.53 46.08
C LEU A 107 20.99 50.74 47.27
N LYS A 108 22.22 50.21 47.26
CA LYS A 108 23.20 50.52 48.31
C LYS A 108 23.41 52.03 48.44
N ASN A 109 23.65 52.74 47.34
CA ASN A 109 23.86 54.19 47.42
C ASN A 109 22.59 54.99 47.78
N SER A 110 21.40 54.53 47.36
CA SER A 110 20.14 55.27 47.60
C SER A 110 19.48 54.98 48.96
N VAL A 111 19.57 53.75 49.47
CA VAL A 111 18.89 53.36 50.74
C VAL A 111 19.78 53.63 51.94
N TYR A 112 21.09 53.38 51.84
CA TYR A 112 22.02 53.69 52.94
C TYR A 112 22.18 55.20 53.16
N SER A 113 21.89 56.04 52.16
CA SER A 113 21.90 57.50 52.30
C SER A 113 20.60 58.08 52.87
N GLN A 114 19.44 57.44 52.64
CA GLN A 114 18.14 57.93 53.13
C GLN A 114 17.76 57.41 54.54
N PHE A 115 18.30 56.27 54.98
CA PHE A 115 17.98 55.70 56.29
C PHE A 115 19.24 55.22 57.04
N PRO A 116 20.00 56.13 57.69
CA PRO A 116 21.20 55.78 58.46
C PRO A 116 20.95 54.80 59.62
N SER A 117 19.71 54.69 60.09
CA SER A 117 19.30 53.78 61.16
C SER A 117 19.32 52.30 60.75
N LEU A 118 19.26 51.98 59.45
CA LEU A 118 19.35 50.61 58.95
C LEU A 118 20.77 50.03 59.03
N CYS A 119 21.80 50.88 59.14
CA CYS A 119 23.17 50.43 59.44
C CYS A 119 23.33 49.91 60.88
N SER A 120 22.35 50.15 61.77
CA SER A 120 22.36 49.65 63.15
C SER A 120 21.67 48.30 63.32
N LEU A 121 20.87 47.86 62.33
CA LEU A 121 20.50 46.46 62.23
C LEU A 121 21.72 45.74 61.66
N GLN A 122 22.40 44.97 62.51
CA GLN A 122 23.38 43.98 62.11
C GLN A 122 22.67 42.84 61.36
N ALA A 123 22.01 43.14 60.24
CA ALA A 123 21.68 42.16 59.23
C ALA A 123 23.04 41.65 58.75
N SER A 124 23.38 40.43 59.16
CA SER A 124 24.67 39.87 58.84
C SER A 124 24.82 39.87 57.31
N ALA A 125 26.00 40.19 56.77
CA ALA A 125 26.22 40.14 55.33
C ALA A 125 25.82 38.78 54.72
N GLU A 126 25.84 37.73 55.54
CA GLU A 126 25.33 36.39 55.26
C GLU A 126 23.82 36.38 54.94
N ASP A 127 22.98 37.13 55.66
CA ASP A 127 21.53 37.18 55.42
C ASP A 127 21.19 37.90 54.11
N VAL A 128 21.98 38.90 53.73
CA VAL A 128 21.85 39.60 52.44
C VAL A 128 22.21 38.68 51.27
N VAL A 129 23.29 37.89 51.41
CA VAL A 129 23.68 36.90 50.40
C VAL A 129 22.65 35.77 50.30
N LYS A 130 22.11 35.30 51.42
CA LYS A 130 21.01 34.31 51.42
C LYS A 130 19.77 34.85 50.71
N LEU A 131 19.38 36.09 50.96
CA LEU A 131 18.25 36.72 50.27
C LEU A 131 18.52 36.85 48.76
N GLN A 132 19.74 37.25 48.38
CA GLN A 132 20.13 37.34 46.97
C GLN A 132 20.09 35.97 46.27
N ASN A 133 20.56 34.91 46.94
CA ASN A 133 20.46 33.55 46.43
C ASN A 133 19.00 33.09 46.31
N MET A 134 18.14 33.35 47.30
CA MET A 134 16.72 33.01 47.20
C MET A 134 16.01 33.76 46.06
N ILE A 135 16.36 35.03 45.80
CA ILE A 135 15.81 35.78 44.67
C ILE A 135 16.28 35.19 43.33
N ALA A 136 17.56 34.82 43.24
CA ALA A 136 18.11 34.18 42.04
C ALA A 136 17.48 32.80 41.79
N GLU A 137 17.29 31.99 42.83
CA GLU A 137 16.60 30.70 42.77
C GLU A 137 15.13 30.86 42.38
N TYR A 138 14.44 31.88 42.92
CA TYR A 138 13.08 32.22 42.53
C TYR A 138 12.98 32.63 41.05
N ALA A 139 13.91 33.46 40.56
CA ALA A 139 13.95 33.86 39.16
C ALA A 139 14.23 32.66 38.23
N ALA A 140 15.13 31.77 38.63
CA ALA A 140 15.39 30.52 37.91
C ALA A 140 14.15 29.62 37.88
N LEU A 141 13.47 29.45 39.03
CA LEU A 141 12.25 28.66 39.13
C LEU A 141 11.12 29.25 38.25
N LYS A 142 10.93 30.57 38.28
CA LYS A 142 9.98 31.27 37.42
C LYS A 142 10.28 31.01 35.94
N SER A 143 11.53 31.14 35.52
CA SER A 143 11.95 30.84 34.15
C SER A 143 11.68 29.38 33.77
N THR A 144 11.92 28.42 34.68
CA THR A 144 11.61 27.01 34.41
C THR A 144 10.10 26.76 34.31
N LEU A 145 9.28 27.43 35.12
CA LEU A 145 7.83 27.31 35.08
C LEU A 145 7.26 27.90 33.78
N ASP A 146 7.77 29.04 33.32
CA ASP A 146 7.38 29.65 32.06
C ASP A 146 7.72 28.73 30.87
N LYS A 147 8.91 28.12 30.89
CA LYS A 147 9.30 27.11 29.89
C LYS A 147 8.38 25.89 29.92
N LEU A 148 8.03 25.39 31.10
CA LEU A 148 7.15 24.24 31.27
C LEU A 148 5.72 24.53 30.82
N ASN A 149 5.20 25.73 31.09
CA ASN A 149 3.91 26.17 30.57
C ASN A 149 3.93 26.26 29.05
N HIS A 150 5.00 26.80 28.46
CA HIS A 150 5.15 26.87 27.01
C HIS A 150 5.22 25.48 26.37
N THR A 151 5.98 24.55 26.93
CA THR A 151 6.03 23.17 26.42
C THR A 151 4.68 22.47 26.56
N MET A 152 3.97 22.64 27.67
CA MET A 152 2.62 22.08 27.86
C MET A 152 1.62 22.60 26.81
N LEU A 153 1.64 23.90 26.51
CA LEU A 153 0.81 24.48 25.45
C LEU A 153 1.14 23.90 24.07
N ASN A 154 2.44 23.71 23.77
CA ASN A 154 2.88 23.09 22.52
C ASN A 154 2.42 21.63 22.43
N TYR A 155 2.53 20.84 23.50
CA TYR A 155 2.01 19.47 23.55
C TYR A 155 0.50 19.43 23.36
N HIS A 156 -0.24 20.35 23.98
CA HIS A 156 -1.68 20.43 23.79
C HIS A 156 -2.05 20.71 22.33
N LYS A 157 -1.41 21.71 21.71
CA LYS A 157 -1.62 22.05 20.29
C LYS A 157 -1.27 20.89 19.37
N LEU A 158 -0.14 20.21 19.60
CA LEU A 158 0.26 19.05 18.83
C LEU A 158 -0.78 17.93 18.97
N THR A 159 -1.21 17.63 20.19
CA THR A 159 -2.23 16.60 20.43
C THR A 159 -3.55 16.94 19.72
N GLN A 160 -3.94 18.22 19.67
CA GLN A 160 -5.13 18.65 18.94
C GLN A 160 -4.98 18.45 17.43
N GLN A 161 -3.82 18.77 16.86
CA GLN A 161 -3.54 18.53 15.44
C GLN A 161 -3.62 17.03 15.11
N TRP A 162 -3.03 16.17 15.95
CA TRP A 162 -3.06 14.72 15.74
C TRP A 162 -4.48 14.16 15.77
N ARG A 163 -5.34 14.67 16.67
CA ARG A 163 -6.76 14.29 16.70
C ARG A 163 -7.50 14.73 15.44
N GLN A 164 -7.24 15.94 14.95
CA GLN A 164 -7.86 16.43 13.72
C GLN A 164 -7.42 15.61 12.52
N GLU A 165 -6.11 15.37 12.35
CA GLU A 165 -5.59 14.57 11.25
C GLU A 165 -6.09 13.11 11.31
N ALA A 166 -6.24 12.54 12.50
CA ALA A 166 -6.82 11.20 12.65
C ALA A 166 -8.29 11.17 12.20
N ALA A 167 -9.09 12.18 12.59
CA ALA A 167 -10.48 12.31 12.16
C ALA A 167 -10.59 12.52 10.63
N ASP A 168 -9.73 13.37 10.06
CA ASP A 168 -9.71 13.63 8.61
C ASP A 168 -9.33 12.37 7.82
N ARG A 169 -8.33 11.60 8.30
CA ARG A 169 -7.96 10.30 7.70
C ARG A 169 -9.10 9.29 7.81
N GLU A 170 -9.76 9.19 8.96
CA GLU A 170 -10.91 8.29 9.14
C GLU A 170 -12.05 8.66 8.18
N GLN A 171 -12.35 9.94 8.03
CA GLN A 171 -13.37 10.42 7.11
C GLN A 171 -12.99 10.15 5.64
N HIS A 172 -11.72 10.31 5.28
CA HIS A 172 -11.23 9.96 3.94
C HIS A 172 -11.40 8.48 3.64
N CYS A 173 -10.99 7.59 4.56
CA CYS A 173 -11.18 6.15 4.41
C CYS A 173 -12.66 5.77 4.31
N LYS A 174 -13.55 6.39 5.10
CA LYS A 174 -15.01 6.18 5.00
C LYS A 174 -15.55 6.58 3.63
N ASN A 175 -15.12 7.71 3.10
CA ASN A 175 -15.54 8.16 1.77
C ASN A 175 -15.06 7.20 0.66
N GLN A 176 -13.80 6.75 0.73
CA GLN A 176 -13.28 5.76 -0.22
C GLN A 176 -14.02 4.42 -0.15
N LEU A 177 -14.38 3.97 1.07
CA LEU A 177 -15.16 2.76 1.25
C LEU A 177 -16.55 2.90 0.62
N GLN A 178 -17.22 4.04 0.80
CA GLN A 178 -18.51 4.32 0.19
C GLN A 178 -18.44 4.37 -1.34
N GLU A 179 -17.40 4.99 -1.89
CA GLU A 179 -17.18 5.03 -3.34
C GLU A 179 -16.93 3.64 -3.91
N CYS A 180 -16.09 2.84 -3.26
CA CYS A 180 -15.83 1.45 -3.64
C CYS A 180 -17.11 0.61 -3.57
N GLN A 181 -17.91 0.78 -2.50
CA GLN A 181 -19.19 0.10 -2.36
C GLN A 181 -20.16 0.47 -3.49
N ALA A 182 -20.26 1.75 -3.84
CA ALA A 182 -21.10 2.22 -4.94
C ALA A 182 -20.65 1.64 -6.30
N GLN A 183 -19.34 1.56 -6.54
CA GLN A 183 -18.80 0.93 -7.76
C GLN A 183 -19.09 -0.57 -7.81
N VAL A 184 -19.00 -1.28 -6.69
CA VAL A 184 -19.35 -2.71 -6.60
C VAL A 184 -20.83 -2.92 -6.87
N GLU A 185 -21.71 -2.07 -6.34
CA GLU A 185 -23.15 -2.13 -6.61
C GLU A 185 -23.46 -1.86 -8.09
N GLN A 186 -22.83 -0.84 -8.69
CA GLN A 186 -22.98 -0.55 -10.12
C GLN A 186 -22.54 -1.75 -10.99
N LEU A 187 -21.37 -2.33 -10.71
CA LEU A 187 -20.87 -3.49 -11.47
C LEU A 187 -21.74 -4.73 -11.28
N ARG A 188 -22.38 -4.90 -10.11
CA ARG A 188 -23.34 -5.97 -9.88
C ARG A 188 -24.60 -5.78 -10.71
N ASP A 189 -25.14 -4.56 -10.77
CA ASP A 189 -26.32 -4.24 -11.57
C ASP A 189 -26.05 -4.41 -13.08
N GLU A 190 -24.88 -3.95 -13.55
CA GLU A 190 -24.45 -4.15 -14.94
C GLU A 190 -24.29 -5.64 -15.28
N ASN A 191 -23.68 -6.44 -14.39
CA ASN A 191 -23.58 -7.89 -14.59
C ASN A 191 -24.95 -8.58 -14.61
N GLN A 192 -25.87 -8.19 -13.72
CA GLN A 192 -27.24 -8.73 -13.74
C GLN A 192 -27.96 -8.40 -15.05
N LYS A 193 -27.82 -7.16 -15.53
CA LYS A 193 -28.40 -6.74 -16.81
C LYS A 193 -27.81 -7.51 -17.98
N LEU A 194 -26.49 -7.65 -18.05
CA LEU A 194 -25.82 -8.42 -19.09
C LEU A 194 -26.24 -9.89 -19.06
N LYS A 195 -26.42 -10.47 -17.88
CA LYS A 195 -26.91 -11.84 -17.72
C LYS A 195 -28.34 -12.00 -18.25
N ALA A 196 -29.24 -11.06 -17.95
CA ALA A 196 -30.61 -11.06 -18.48
C ALA A 196 -30.64 -10.88 -20.01
N ASP A 197 -29.79 -10.01 -20.55
CA ASP A 197 -29.67 -9.80 -22.01
C ASP A 197 -29.12 -11.05 -22.71
N LEU A 198 -28.13 -11.73 -22.11
CA LEU A 198 -27.59 -13.00 -22.62
C LEU A 198 -28.65 -14.10 -22.62
N GLU A 199 -29.39 -14.26 -21.52
CA GLU A 199 -30.47 -15.24 -21.42
C GLU A 199 -31.56 -14.99 -22.48
N THR A 200 -31.93 -13.72 -22.67
CA THR A 200 -32.89 -13.31 -23.72
C THR A 200 -32.37 -13.66 -25.12
N LYS A 201 -31.09 -13.38 -25.40
CA LYS A 201 -30.48 -13.73 -26.70
C LYS A 201 -30.37 -15.23 -26.91
N MET A 202 -30.06 -16.00 -25.87
CA MET A 202 -30.04 -17.46 -25.94
C MET A 202 -31.43 -18.02 -26.29
N GLU A 203 -32.49 -17.48 -25.67
CA GLU A 203 -33.86 -17.90 -25.99
C GLU A 203 -34.24 -17.52 -27.43
N GLN A 204 -33.85 -16.33 -27.91
CA GLN A 204 -34.05 -15.95 -29.31
C GLN A 204 -33.34 -16.89 -30.29
N ILE A 205 -32.07 -17.26 -30.01
CA ILE A 205 -31.32 -18.20 -30.84
C ILE A 205 -32.03 -19.56 -30.87
N LYS A 206 -32.51 -20.03 -29.71
CA LYS A 206 -33.24 -21.30 -29.60
C LYS A 206 -34.53 -21.28 -30.44
N VAL A 207 -35.30 -20.21 -30.37
CA VAL A 207 -36.51 -20.03 -31.20
C VAL A 207 -36.17 -20.06 -32.70
N VAL A 208 -35.09 -19.39 -33.13
CA VAL A 208 -34.65 -19.40 -34.53
C VAL A 208 -34.18 -20.79 -34.97
N GLN A 209 -33.46 -21.50 -34.11
CA GLN A 209 -33.04 -22.89 -34.38
C GLN A 209 -34.24 -23.82 -34.52
N ASP A 210 -35.21 -23.74 -33.60
CA ASP A 210 -36.44 -24.53 -33.65
C ASP A 210 -37.25 -24.24 -34.92
N PHE A 211 -37.31 -22.97 -35.34
CA PHE A 211 -37.99 -22.57 -36.58
C PHE A 211 -37.26 -23.13 -37.81
N SER A 212 -35.94 -22.97 -37.89
CA SER A 212 -35.13 -23.50 -39.00
C SER A 212 -35.21 -25.03 -39.09
N GLN A 213 -35.22 -25.72 -37.95
CA GLN A 213 -35.38 -27.18 -37.91
C GLN A 213 -36.74 -27.60 -38.46
N LYS A 214 -37.82 -26.92 -38.07
CA LYS A 214 -39.17 -27.16 -38.62
C LYS A 214 -39.23 -26.94 -40.13
N GLU A 215 -38.66 -25.84 -40.63
CA GLU A 215 -38.60 -25.58 -42.07
C GLU A 215 -37.82 -26.67 -42.83
N GLN A 216 -36.71 -27.15 -42.27
CA GLN A 216 -35.96 -28.27 -42.86
C GLN A 216 -36.76 -29.58 -42.87
N ASP A 217 -37.51 -29.87 -41.81
CA ASP A 217 -38.35 -31.06 -41.72
C ASP A 217 -39.52 -30.99 -42.71
N GLU A 218 -40.17 -29.83 -42.86
CA GLU A 218 -41.20 -29.58 -43.87
C GLU A 218 -40.66 -29.72 -45.31
N LEU A 219 -39.47 -29.17 -45.57
CA LEU A 219 -38.78 -29.33 -46.86
C LEU A 219 -38.44 -30.79 -47.14
N ARG A 220 -37.93 -31.54 -46.15
CA ARG A 220 -37.66 -32.98 -46.26
C ARG A 220 -38.93 -33.75 -46.58
N GLN A 221 -40.03 -33.43 -45.92
CA GLN A 221 -41.33 -34.05 -46.19
C GLN A 221 -41.79 -33.76 -47.63
N SER A 222 -41.77 -32.50 -48.08
CA SER A 222 -42.16 -32.12 -49.44
C SER A 222 -41.29 -32.79 -50.51
N VAL A 223 -39.98 -32.90 -50.28
CA VAL A 223 -39.07 -33.62 -51.17
C VAL A 223 -39.42 -35.10 -51.22
N SER A 224 -39.73 -35.72 -50.07
CA SER A 224 -40.13 -37.13 -50.03
C SER A 224 -41.45 -37.39 -50.75
N GLU A 225 -42.43 -36.51 -50.60
CA GLU A 225 -43.72 -36.60 -51.32
C GLU A 225 -43.52 -36.47 -52.83
N LYS A 226 -42.75 -35.46 -53.29
CA LYS A 226 -42.42 -35.26 -54.70
C LYS A 226 -41.64 -36.45 -55.28
N LYS A 227 -40.70 -37.02 -54.51
CA LYS A 227 -39.93 -38.19 -54.91
C LYS A 227 -40.85 -39.41 -55.08
N SER A 228 -41.75 -39.66 -54.14
CA SER A 228 -42.74 -40.74 -54.26
C SER A 228 -43.65 -40.58 -55.48
N LEU A 229 -44.02 -39.35 -55.84
CA LEU A 229 -44.80 -39.08 -57.05
C LEU A 229 -44.00 -39.39 -58.32
N ILE A 230 -42.73 -38.96 -58.37
CA ILE A 230 -41.83 -39.26 -59.50
C ILE A 230 -41.65 -40.77 -59.67
N ASP A 231 -41.45 -41.50 -58.57
CA ASP A 231 -41.30 -42.96 -58.60
C ASP A 231 -42.58 -43.64 -59.10
N ASN A 232 -43.76 -43.15 -58.69
CA ASN A 232 -45.04 -43.64 -59.21
C ASN A 232 -45.17 -43.39 -60.73
N MET A 233 -44.88 -42.16 -61.18
CA MET A 233 -44.90 -41.81 -62.60
C MET A 233 -43.90 -42.63 -63.42
N ARG A 234 -42.71 -42.94 -62.88
CA ARG A 234 -41.74 -43.82 -63.55
C ARG A 234 -42.31 -45.21 -63.82
N VAL A 235 -42.94 -45.83 -62.81
CA VAL A 235 -43.56 -47.16 -62.96
C VAL A 235 -44.67 -47.13 -64.03
N GLU A 236 -45.44 -46.05 -64.10
CA GLU A 236 -46.48 -45.90 -65.12
C GLU A 236 -45.91 -45.70 -66.53
N ILE A 237 -44.83 -44.91 -66.67
CA ILE A 237 -44.08 -44.79 -67.93
C ILE A 237 -43.54 -46.15 -68.37
N ASP A 238 -42.95 -46.93 -67.47
CA ASP A 238 -42.40 -48.25 -67.78
C ASP A 238 -43.51 -49.23 -68.25
N LYS A 239 -44.69 -49.20 -67.59
CA LYS A 239 -45.87 -49.96 -68.03
C LYS A 239 -46.33 -49.55 -69.43
N LEU A 240 -46.42 -48.24 -69.69
CA LEU A 240 -46.81 -47.73 -71.00
C LEU A 240 -45.79 -48.10 -72.09
N GLN A 241 -44.49 -48.05 -71.78
CA GLN A 241 -43.44 -48.49 -72.69
C GLN A 241 -43.52 -49.99 -72.99
N GLN A 242 -43.75 -50.84 -71.98
CA GLN A 242 -43.97 -52.28 -72.20
C GLN A 242 -45.18 -52.54 -73.12
N LEU A 243 -46.31 -51.88 -72.87
CA LEU A 243 -47.49 -51.98 -73.74
C LEU A 243 -47.18 -51.56 -75.19
N LYS A 244 -46.40 -50.48 -75.37
CA LYS A 244 -46.00 -49.99 -76.70
C LYS A 244 -45.02 -50.93 -77.41
N MET A 245 -44.09 -51.54 -76.69
CA MET A 245 -43.13 -52.51 -77.24
C MET A 245 -43.80 -53.81 -77.71
N HIS A 246 -44.97 -54.14 -77.18
CA HIS A 246 -45.75 -55.31 -77.61
C HIS A 246 -46.70 -55.02 -78.80
N SER A 247 -46.75 -53.80 -79.32
CA SER A 247 -47.69 -53.39 -80.37
C SER A 247 -47.07 -52.99 -81.72
N PHE A 248 -45.80 -53.32 -81.99
CA PHE A 248 -45.17 -53.03 -83.29
C PHE A 248 -44.71 -54.31 -84.00
N GLU A 249 -45.33 -54.56 -85.16
CA GLU A 249 -44.91 -55.53 -86.16
C GLU A 249 -43.88 -54.85 -87.08
N PHE A 250 -42.66 -55.40 -87.16
CA PHE A 250 -41.53 -54.84 -87.89
C PHE A 250 -41.65 -55.19 -89.37
N VAL A 251 -41.90 -54.20 -90.24
CA VAL A 251 -41.86 -54.35 -91.70
C VAL A 251 -40.41 -54.14 -92.17
N PRO A 252 -39.77 -55.13 -92.82
CA PRO A 252 -38.47 -54.93 -93.45
C PRO A 252 -38.67 -54.29 -94.82
N GLU A 253 -38.11 -53.10 -95.04
CA GLU A 253 -37.87 -52.61 -96.40
C GLU A 253 -36.46 -53.02 -96.85
N ASP A 254 -36.45 -53.76 -97.95
CA ASP A 254 -35.30 -54.38 -98.58
C ASP A 254 -35.01 -53.64 -99.90
N GLY A 255 -33.73 -53.46 -100.21
CA GLY A 255 -33.24 -53.39 -101.60
C GLY A 255 -32.92 -52.01 -102.21
N GLY A 256 -31.67 -51.87 -102.68
CA GLY A 256 -31.32 -50.90 -103.74
C GLY A 256 -29.82 -50.58 -103.89
N LYS A 257 -29.09 -51.38 -104.67
CA LYS A 257 -27.70 -51.13 -105.11
C LYS A 257 -27.62 -49.96 -106.12
N THR A 258 -26.51 -49.21 -106.16
CA THR A 258 -25.65 -48.90 -107.35
C THR A 258 -24.62 -47.79 -107.06
N ASP A 259 -23.32 -48.10 -107.26
CA ASP A 259 -22.27 -47.16 -107.73
C ASP A 259 -22.26 -47.17 -109.28
N PRO A 260 -21.61 -46.26 -110.07
CA PRO A 260 -20.54 -45.29 -109.75
C PRO A 260 -20.62 -43.86 -110.41
N ASP A 261 -19.81 -42.91 -109.85
CA ASP A 261 -18.97 -41.77 -110.37
C ASP A 261 -19.19 -41.14 -111.79
N PRO A 262 -18.68 -39.93 -112.19
CA PRO A 262 -18.11 -38.73 -111.52
C PRO A 262 -18.73 -37.37 -112.01
N ASP A 263 -18.16 -36.25 -111.57
CA ASP A 263 -18.27 -34.86 -112.08
C ASP A 263 -19.21 -33.85 -111.37
N LYS A 264 -18.54 -32.89 -110.71
CA LYS A 264 -18.95 -31.48 -110.49
C LYS A 264 -20.33 -31.25 -109.87
N ALA A 265 -20.39 -31.39 -108.55
CA ALA A 265 -21.17 -30.47 -107.74
C ALA A 265 -20.20 -29.78 -106.78
N LEU A 266 -20.03 -28.47 -106.96
CA LEU A 266 -19.50 -27.58 -105.93
C LEU A 266 -20.07 -28.03 -104.59
N GLN A 267 -19.20 -28.27 -103.62
CA GLN A 267 -19.53 -28.67 -102.26
C GLN A 267 -20.22 -27.48 -101.54
N TYR A 268 -21.39 -27.11 -102.04
CA TYR A 268 -22.36 -26.31 -101.32
C TYR A 268 -22.91 -27.23 -100.25
N VAL A 269 -22.44 -27.02 -99.02
CA VAL A 269 -23.17 -27.43 -97.82
C VAL A 269 -24.64 -27.09 -98.08
N GLN A 270 -25.53 -28.08 -98.02
CA GLN A 270 -26.94 -27.81 -98.21
C GLN A 270 -27.36 -26.73 -97.20
N ARG A 271 -28.18 -25.76 -97.62
CA ARG A 271 -28.60 -24.65 -96.76
C ARG A 271 -29.09 -25.14 -95.38
N ASP A 272 -29.74 -26.29 -95.37
CA ASP A 272 -30.22 -26.96 -94.16
C ASP A 272 -29.09 -27.48 -93.25
N GLU A 273 -27.97 -27.96 -93.80
CA GLU A 273 -26.78 -28.37 -93.03
C GLU A 273 -26.05 -27.15 -92.46
N HIS A 274 -25.93 -26.08 -93.24
CA HIS A 274 -25.38 -24.82 -92.76
C HIS A 274 -26.24 -24.25 -91.62
N ASP A 275 -27.56 -24.28 -91.75
CA ASP A 275 -28.49 -23.83 -90.70
C ASP A 275 -28.51 -24.75 -89.47
N ARG A 276 -28.17 -26.04 -89.62
CA ARG A 276 -27.91 -26.93 -88.47
C ARG A 276 -26.62 -26.54 -87.75
N GLN A 277 -25.53 -26.34 -88.49
CA GLN A 277 -24.24 -25.94 -87.93
C GLN A 277 -24.32 -24.58 -87.22
N VAL A 278 -25.02 -23.59 -87.78
CA VAL A 278 -25.23 -22.29 -87.16
C VAL A 278 -26.02 -22.42 -85.84
N ARG A 279 -27.07 -23.25 -85.81
CA ARG A 279 -27.84 -23.51 -84.59
C ARG A 279 -27.02 -24.23 -83.52
N ASP A 280 -26.19 -25.18 -83.91
CA ASP A 280 -25.31 -25.90 -82.97
C ASP A 280 -24.22 -24.98 -82.41
N LEU A 281 -23.61 -24.13 -83.24
CA LEU A 281 -22.68 -23.10 -82.78
C LEU A 281 -23.36 -22.07 -81.86
N GLN A 282 -24.60 -21.65 -82.16
CA GLN A 282 -25.37 -20.78 -81.26
C GLN A 282 -25.66 -21.45 -79.91
N ARG A 283 -25.99 -22.75 -79.90
CA ARG A 283 -26.17 -23.52 -78.66
C ARG A 283 -24.87 -23.61 -77.86
N GLN A 284 -23.76 -23.90 -78.52
CA GLN A 284 -22.44 -23.94 -77.88
C GLN A 284 -22.05 -22.57 -77.30
N LEU A 285 -22.26 -21.49 -78.05
CA LEU A 285 -22.03 -20.13 -77.57
C LEU A 285 -22.91 -19.80 -76.37
N SER A 286 -24.19 -20.16 -76.41
CA SER A 286 -25.12 -19.96 -75.29
C SER A 286 -24.69 -20.74 -74.04
N LYS A 287 -24.22 -21.98 -74.23
CA LYS A 287 -23.69 -22.81 -73.15
C LYS A 287 -22.43 -22.19 -72.53
N LEU A 288 -21.48 -21.75 -73.36
CA LEU A 288 -20.26 -21.08 -72.90
C LEU A 288 -20.57 -19.76 -72.17
N LEU A 289 -21.56 -18.99 -72.63
CA LEU A 289 -21.99 -17.77 -71.96
C LEU A 289 -22.58 -18.06 -70.58
N ALA A 290 -23.41 -19.10 -70.46
CA ALA A 290 -23.96 -19.52 -69.16
C ALA A 290 -22.86 -19.96 -68.19
N GLU A 291 -21.92 -20.80 -68.64
CA GLU A 291 -20.77 -21.22 -67.83
C GLU A 291 -19.90 -20.02 -67.41
N ASN A 292 -19.73 -19.02 -68.29
CA ASN A 292 -18.97 -17.81 -67.95
C ASN A 292 -19.66 -16.97 -66.88
N LEU A 293 -21.00 -16.87 -66.92
CA LEU A 293 -21.78 -16.18 -65.90
C LEU A 293 -21.65 -16.88 -64.55
N GLU A 294 -21.78 -18.22 -64.50
CA GLU A 294 -21.59 -19.01 -63.28
C GLU A 294 -20.18 -18.84 -62.69
N ILE A 295 -19.14 -18.87 -63.53
CA ILE A 295 -17.75 -18.64 -63.09
C ILE A 295 -17.59 -17.23 -62.49
N ASN A 296 -18.21 -16.21 -63.10
CA ASN A 296 -18.15 -14.85 -62.58
C ASN A 296 -18.89 -14.69 -61.24
N GLU A 297 -20.03 -15.35 -61.07
CA GLU A 297 -20.75 -15.39 -59.80
C GLU A 297 -19.95 -16.10 -58.70
N MET A 298 -19.33 -17.25 -59.02
CA MET A 298 -18.41 -17.93 -58.10
C MET A 298 -17.21 -17.05 -57.73
N LYS A 299 -16.58 -16.40 -58.72
CA LYS A 299 -15.47 -15.47 -58.50
C LYS A 299 -15.88 -14.33 -57.56
N LYS A 300 -17.08 -13.77 -57.74
CA LYS A 300 -17.61 -12.72 -56.87
C LYS A 300 -17.76 -13.22 -55.43
N THR A 301 -18.34 -14.42 -55.26
CA THR A 301 -18.51 -15.06 -53.95
C THR A 301 -17.17 -15.27 -53.25
N TYR A 302 -16.15 -15.76 -53.96
CA TYR A 302 -14.81 -15.93 -53.39
C TYR A 302 -14.14 -14.60 -53.00
N ILE A 303 -14.37 -13.54 -53.76
CA ILE A 303 -13.86 -12.20 -53.40
C ILE A 303 -14.52 -11.72 -52.10
N GLU A 304 -15.84 -11.86 -51.98
CA GLU A 304 -16.58 -11.49 -50.77
C GLU A 304 -16.11 -12.30 -49.54
N GLU A 305 -15.87 -13.60 -49.70
CA GLU A 305 -15.34 -14.45 -48.64
C GLU A 305 -13.92 -14.05 -48.22
N ILE A 306 -13.04 -13.79 -49.20
CA ILE A 306 -11.68 -13.30 -48.94
C ILE A 306 -11.71 -11.98 -48.18
N ASP A 307 -12.61 -11.06 -48.54
CA ASP A 307 -12.71 -9.77 -47.87
C ASP A 307 -13.26 -9.91 -46.44
N CYS A 308 -14.23 -10.80 -46.21
CA CYS A 308 -14.67 -11.15 -44.86
C CYS A 308 -13.52 -11.73 -44.01
N LEU A 309 -12.73 -12.64 -44.59
CA LEU A 309 -11.58 -13.22 -43.90
C LEU A 309 -10.49 -12.18 -43.58
N LYS A 310 -10.25 -11.21 -44.46
CA LYS A 310 -9.32 -10.10 -44.18
C LYS A 310 -9.78 -9.26 -43.00
N VAL A 311 -11.06 -8.89 -42.94
CA VAL A 311 -11.62 -8.11 -41.82
C VAL A 311 -11.49 -8.89 -40.51
N ASN A 312 -11.81 -10.19 -40.53
CA ASN A 312 -11.65 -11.06 -39.37
C ASN A 312 -10.18 -11.13 -38.93
N TYR A 313 -9.26 -11.31 -39.88
CA TYR A 313 -7.82 -11.34 -39.61
C TYR A 313 -7.34 -10.02 -38.97
N THR A 314 -7.73 -8.86 -39.51
CA THR A 314 -7.36 -7.56 -38.92
C THR A 314 -7.92 -7.39 -37.52
N SER A 315 -9.18 -7.80 -37.28
CA SER A 315 -9.79 -7.70 -35.95
C SER A 315 -9.10 -8.61 -34.92
N ALA A 316 -8.70 -9.81 -35.33
CA ALA A 316 -7.95 -10.74 -34.49
C ALA A 316 -6.55 -10.20 -34.17
N GLN A 317 -5.90 -9.56 -35.15
CA GLN A 317 -4.59 -8.95 -34.94
C GLN A 317 -4.65 -7.75 -33.98
N GLU A 318 -5.65 -6.87 -34.12
CA GLU A 318 -5.87 -5.76 -33.18
C GLU A 318 -6.14 -6.25 -31.75
N LEU A 319 -6.88 -7.36 -31.61
CA LEU A 319 -7.12 -7.98 -30.31
C LEU A 319 -5.83 -8.53 -29.70
N MET A 320 -4.99 -9.22 -30.48
CA MET A 320 -3.68 -9.69 -30.00
C MET A 320 -2.78 -8.52 -29.58
N ASP A 321 -2.74 -7.45 -30.37
CA ASP A 321 -1.95 -6.25 -30.05
C ASP A 321 -2.46 -5.56 -28.78
N LYS A 322 -3.77 -5.57 -28.53
CA LYS A 322 -4.36 -5.09 -27.28
C LYS A 322 -3.95 -5.97 -26.10
N MET A 323 -4.10 -7.29 -26.21
CA MET A 323 -3.69 -8.21 -25.15
C MET A 323 -2.21 -8.09 -24.83
N GLN A 324 -1.36 -7.90 -25.84
CA GLN A 324 0.08 -7.73 -25.64
C GLN A 324 0.40 -6.43 -24.90
N ARG A 325 -0.33 -5.34 -25.17
CA ARG A 325 -0.20 -4.08 -24.40
C ARG A 325 -0.63 -4.26 -22.95
N ASP A 326 -1.76 -4.93 -22.71
CA ASP A 326 -2.27 -5.18 -21.35
C ASP A 326 -1.26 -6.04 -20.55
N ILE A 327 -0.66 -7.06 -21.17
CA ILE A 327 0.41 -7.87 -20.57
C ILE A 327 1.62 -7.00 -20.19
N ASN A 328 2.05 -6.11 -21.07
CA ASN A 328 3.20 -5.24 -20.81
C ASN A 328 2.92 -4.24 -19.68
N GLU A 329 1.69 -3.71 -19.61
CA GLU A 329 1.27 -2.81 -18.55
C GLU A 329 1.20 -3.52 -17.18
N LEU A 330 0.67 -4.75 -17.15
CA LEU A 330 0.66 -5.58 -15.94
C LEU A 330 2.08 -5.87 -15.46
N LYS A 331 2.99 -6.25 -16.36
CA LYS A 331 4.41 -6.45 -16.02
C LYS A 331 5.06 -5.19 -15.45
N ALA A 332 4.77 -4.02 -16.02
CA ALA A 332 5.29 -2.75 -15.50
C ALA A 332 4.77 -2.45 -14.09
N ARG A 333 3.48 -2.69 -13.84
CA ARG A 333 2.88 -2.54 -12.50
C ARG A 333 3.46 -3.53 -11.49
N ASP A 334 3.72 -4.76 -11.89
CA ASP A 334 4.34 -5.76 -11.02
C ASP A 334 5.78 -5.39 -10.65
N ILE A 335 6.57 -4.85 -11.60
CA ILE A 335 7.91 -4.33 -11.32
C ILE A 335 7.85 -3.19 -10.29
N GLN A 336 6.95 -2.22 -10.46
CA GLN A 336 6.79 -1.12 -9.49
C GLN A 336 6.40 -1.62 -8.10
N LYS A 337 5.49 -2.59 -8.01
CA LYS A 337 5.12 -3.20 -6.72
C LYS A 337 6.29 -3.94 -6.09
N GLN A 338 7.08 -4.64 -6.89
CA GLN A 338 8.27 -5.36 -6.42
C GLN A 338 9.30 -4.39 -5.83
N GLU A 339 9.55 -3.24 -6.47
CA GLU A 339 10.44 -2.19 -5.94
C GLU A 339 9.94 -1.64 -4.59
N VAL A 340 8.63 -1.44 -4.43
CA VAL A 340 8.03 -1.00 -3.16
C VAL A 340 8.19 -2.06 -2.07
N ILE A 341 7.97 -3.34 -2.40
CA ILE A 341 8.15 -4.45 -1.47
C ILE A 341 9.61 -4.51 -1.00
N GLU A 342 10.57 -4.40 -1.91
CA GLU A 342 12.00 -4.41 -1.60
C GLU A 342 12.40 -3.23 -0.71
N HIS A 343 11.85 -2.05 -0.97
CA HIS A 343 12.05 -0.88 -0.11
C HIS A 343 11.53 -1.11 1.31
N LEU A 344 10.29 -1.61 1.44
CA LEU A 344 9.68 -1.89 2.76
C LEU A 344 10.38 -3.02 3.52
N GLN A 345 10.88 -4.04 2.81
CA GLN A 345 11.70 -5.10 3.39
C GLN A 345 13.00 -4.53 3.96
N THR A 346 13.69 -3.69 3.19
CA THR A 346 14.91 -3.01 3.63
C THR A 346 14.65 -2.15 4.88
N GLN A 347 13.54 -1.41 4.90
CA GLN A 347 13.15 -0.61 6.06
C GLN A 347 12.89 -1.47 7.30
N ASN A 348 12.17 -2.59 7.14
CA ASN A 348 11.94 -3.53 8.24
C ASN A 348 13.25 -4.13 8.77
N ASP A 349 14.19 -4.48 7.88
CA ASP A 349 15.49 -5.01 8.28
C ASP A 349 16.32 -3.99 9.07
N ILE A 350 16.26 -2.71 8.70
CA ILE A 350 16.89 -1.63 9.46
C ILE A 350 16.26 -1.53 10.85
N TYR A 351 14.93 -1.43 10.96
CA TYR A 351 14.26 -1.32 12.25
C TYR A 351 14.50 -2.53 13.15
N ARG A 352 14.54 -3.72 12.55
CA ARG A 352 14.87 -4.94 13.29
C ARG A 352 16.30 -4.89 13.85
N LYS A 353 17.28 -4.48 13.04
CA LYS A 353 18.67 -4.31 13.49
C LYS A 353 18.81 -3.24 14.57
N ASP A 354 18.14 -2.10 14.40
CA ASP A 354 18.15 -1.02 15.38
C ASP A 354 17.56 -1.48 16.72
N PHE A 355 16.46 -2.24 16.67
CA PHE A 355 15.83 -2.80 17.86
C PHE A 355 16.71 -3.86 18.55
N GLU A 356 17.35 -4.76 17.77
CA GLU A 356 18.30 -5.74 18.30
C GLU A 356 19.51 -5.06 18.95
N MET A 357 20.04 -4.00 18.33
CA MET A 357 21.14 -3.20 18.85
C MET A 357 20.74 -2.48 20.15
N GLU A 358 19.58 -1.82 20.17
CA GLU A 358 19.05 -1.14 21.36
C GLU A 358 18.83 -2.13 22.52
N ARG A 359 18.33 -3.34 22.23
CA ARG A 359 18.19 -4.40 23.23
C ARG A 359 19.56 -4.81 23.79
N ALA A 360 20.55 -5.05 22.94
CA ALA A 360 21.90 -5.42 23.36
C ALA A 360 22.56 -4.32 24.22
N ASP A 361 22.37 -3.05 23.84
CA ASP A 361 22.87 -1.91 24.61
C ASP A 361 22.18 -1.79 25.98
N ARG A 362 20.86 -2.03 26.05
CA ARG A 362 20.14 -2.07 27.33
C ARG A 362 20.62 -3.19 28.23
N GLU A 363 20.86 -4.39 27.68
CA GLU A 363 21.39 -5.53 28.43
C GLU A 363 22.79 -5.24 28.97
N LYS A 364 23.66 -4.65 28.13
CA LYS A 364 25.00 -4.21 28.54
C LYS A 364 24.93 -3.17 29.66
N ASN A 365 24.09 -2.15 29.52
CA ASN A 365 23.91 -1.11 30.55
C ASN A 365 23.36 -1.69 31.87
N ALA A 366 22.46 -2.67 31.79
CA ALA A 366 21.98 -3.38 32.98
C ALA A 366 23.11 -4.16 33.67
N GLY A 367 23.96 -4.85 32.91
CA GLY A 367 25.13 -5.55 33.43
C GLY A 367 26.17 -4.61 34.04
N GLU A 368 26.48 -3.48 33.39
CA GLU A 368 27.37 -2.45 33.95
C GLU A 368 26.80 -1.85 35.24
N LYS A 369 25.49 -1.59 35.30
CA LYS A 369 24.81 -1.13 36.51
C LYS A 369 24.94 -2.14 37.65
N GLU A 370 24.76 -3.42 37.38
CA GLU A 370 24.94 -4.48 38.39
C GLU A 370 26.39 -4.53 38.89
N GLN A 371 27.36 -4.43 37.98
CA GLN A 371 28.78 -4.35 38.33
C GLN A 371 29.07 -3.15 39.25
N TYR A 372 28.57 -1.95 38.92
CA TYR A 372 28.74 -0.77 39.77
C TYR A 372 28.11 -0.94 41.15
N LEU A 373 26.97 -1.63 41.26
CA LEU A 373 26.35 -1.94 42.55
C LEU A 373 27.20 -2.92 43.36
N MET A 374 27.81 -3.92 42.72
CA MET A 374 28.74 -4.84 43.39
C MET A 374 29.98 -4.09 43.91
N ASP A 375 30.58 -3.24 43.09
CA ASP A 375 31.75 -2.44 43.45
C ASP A 375 31.42 -1.46 44.61
N LEU A 376 30.25 -0.81 44.56
CA LEU A 376 29.79 0.07 45.63
C LEU A 376 29.65 -0.68 46.97
N ARG A 377 29.06 -1.88 46.95
CA ARG A 377 28.96 -2.72 48.16
C ARG A 377 30.33 -3.16 48.67
N ALA A 378 31.28 -3.48 47.78
CA ALA A 378 32.64 -3.83 48.17
C ALA A 378 33.37 -2.64 48.81
N LEU A 379 33.24 -1.44 48.24
CA LEU A 379 33.79 -0.21 48.82
C LEU A 379 33.16 0.15 50.16
N GLN A 380 31.83 0.00 50.29
CA GLN A 380 31.14 0.21 51.56
C GLN A 380 31.65 -0.75 52.64
N ARG A 381 31.83 -2.04 52.33
CA ARG A 381 32.43 -3.01 53.26
C ARG A 381 33.84 -2.60 53.68
N ARG A 382 34.70 -2.23 52.72
CA ARG A 382 36.07 -1.79 53.02
C ARG A 382 36.11 -0.52 53.86
N ASN A 383 35.23 0.44 53.60
CA ASN A 383 35.12 1.66 54.41
C ASN A 383 34.66 1.33 55.83
N GLN A 384 33.69 0.40 55.98
CA GLN A 384 33.26 -0.08 57.29
C GLN A 384 34.41 -0.73 58.06
N GLU A 385 35.19 -1.62 57.41
CA GLU A 385 36.39 -2.24 58.00
C GLU A 385 37.43 -1.20 58.44
N LEU A 386 37.66 -0.15 57.64
CA LEU A 386 38.57 0.95 58.00
C LEU A 386 38.06 1.77 59.18
N ILE A 387 36.76 2.06 59.23
CA ILE A 387 36.14 2.75 60.37
C ILE A 387 36.29 1.90 61.64
N GLU A 388 36.06 0.58 61.54
CA GLU A 388 36.24 -0.36 62.64
C GLU A 388 37.70 -0.43 63.10
N ALA A 389 38.66 -0.51 62.17
CA ALA A 389 40.09 -0.50 62.49
C ALA A 389 40.54 0.81 63.16
N LEU A 390 40.06 1.96 62.69
CA LEU A 390 40.30 3.25 63.34
C LEU A 390 39.70 3.30 64.74
N ALA A 391 38.46 2.84 64.91
CA ALA A 391 37.81 2.78 66.22
C ALA A 391 38.57 1.85 67.18
N GLU A 392 39.07 0.71 66.70
CA GLU A 392 39.89 -0.22 67.48
C GLU A 392 41.25 0.40 67.86
N SER A 393 41.89 1.13 66.94
CA SER A 393 43.13 1.88 67.22
C SER A 393 42.92 2.98 68.27
N HIS A 394 41.79 3.68 68.23
CA HIS A 394 41.43 4.69 69.23
C HIS A 394 41.10 4.06 70.60
N LYS A 395 40.54 2.84 70.64
CA LYS A 395 40.36 2.08 71.88
C LYS A 395 41.69 1.59 72.44
N ALA A 396 42.58 1.07 71.60
CA ALA A 396 43.93 0.63 71.99
C ALA A 396 44.79 1.77 72.54
N ASN A 397 44.69 2.97 71.96
CA ASN A 397 45.36 4.18 72.47
C ASN A 397 44.73 4.74 73.76
N LYS A 398 43.52 4.32 74.14
CA LYS A 398 42.87 4.75 75.39
C LYS A 398 43.24 3.87 76.60
N SER A 399 43.91 2.74 76.37
CA SER A 399 44.47 1.86 77.40
C SER A 399 45.95 2.10 77.72
N GLY A 400 46.59 3.11 77.13
CA GLY A 400 47.99 3.44 77.41
C GLY A 400 48.26 4.94 77.30
N SER A 401 48.55 5.57 78.43
CA SER A 401 49.03 6.95 78.62
C SER A 401 47.96 8.04 78.79
N ALA A 402 47.77 8.42 80.05
CA ALA A 402 47.27 9.72 80.45
C ALA A 402 48.42 10.74 80.43
N SER A 403 48.28 11.83 79.66
CA SER A 403 48.75 13.18 80.01
C SER A 403 48.32 14.21 78.95
N PRO A 404 47.85 15.42 79.34
CA PRO A 404 47.50 16.51 78.43
C PRO A 404 48.53 17.65 78.48
N SER A 405 48.92 18.23 77.33
CA SER A 405 49.36 19.65 77.26
C SER A 405 49.73 20.14 75.84
N SER A 406 49.24 21.35 75.55
CA SER A 406 49.91 22.49 74.86
C SER A 406 50.28 22.45 73.36
N SER A 407 49.40 23.06 72.55
CA SER A 407 49.55 24.38 71.88
C SER A 407 50.76 24.74 70.97
N LEU A 408 50.40 25.43 69.86
CA LEU A 408 51.17 26.36 69.00
C LEU A 408 52.08 25.73 67.92
N SER A 409 52.29 26.26 66.71
CA SER A 409 51.58 27.11 65.73
C SER A 409 52.59 27.37 64.59
N SER A 410 52.11 27.50 63.34
CA SER A 410 52.71 28.29 62.26
C SER A 410 54.03 27.87 61.61
N SER A 411 54.00 27.44 60.34
CA SER A 411 54.23 28.37 59.20
C SER A 411 54.54 27.65 57.88
N ARG A 412 53.71 27.97 56.87
CA ARG A 412 54.08 28.38 55.50
C ARG A 412 55.00 27.46 54.67
N SER A 413 54.44 26.88 53.60
CA SER A 413 54.75 27.28 52.20
C SER A 413 54.16 26.29 51.19
N SER A 414 53.63 26.85 50.09
CA SER A 414 53.37 26.24 48.78
C SER A 414 51.91 25.93 48.44
N LEU A 415 51.21 27.00 48.04
CA LEU A 415 50.23 26.94 46.96
C LEU A 415 50.93 26.42 45.69
N ARG A 416 50.53 25.23 45.21
CA ARG A 416 50.46 24.92 43.78
C ARG A 416 49.43 23.84 43.53
N GLU A 417 48.31 24.28 42.94
CA GLU A 417 47.76 23.73 41.72
C GLU A 417 47.55 22.20 41.68
N ASP A 418 46.54 21.72 42.41
CA ASP A 418 45.77 20.56 41.97
C ASP A 418 44.97 20.94 40.73
N GLN A 419 45.62 20.97 39.56
CA GLN A 419 44.98 20.75 38.27
C GLN A 419 45.28 19.32 37.84
N ARG A 420 44.54 18.36 38.42
CA ARG A 420 44.22 17.15 37.67
C ARG A 420 43.23 17.56 36.58
N PRO A 421 43.48 17.27 35.30
CA PRO A 421 42.52 17.56 34.24
C PRO A 421 41.20 16.89 34.59
N VAL A 422 40.16 17.70 34.81
CA VAL A 422 38.79 17.26 34.66
C VAL A 422 38.70 16.73 33.24
N ARG A 423 38.71 15.40 33.09
CA ARG A 423 38.20 14.77 31.88
C ARG A 423 36.73 15.15 31.84
N VAL A 424 36.44 16.24 31.13
CA VAL A 424 35.16 16.44 30.48
C VAL A 424 35.00 15.21 29.60
N LEU A 425 34.19 14.26 30.07
CA LEU A 425 33.62 13.25 29.20
C LEU A 425 32.69 14.00 28.26
N ASP A 426 33.26 14.39 27.12
CA ASP A 426 32.51 14.70 25.91
C ASP A 426 31.65 13.47 25.57
N PRO A 427 30.34 13.58 25.27
CA PRO A 427 29.45 12.43 25.04
C PRO A 427 29.71 11.65 23.74
N THR A 428 30.94 11.62 23.22
CA THR A 428 31.25 11.06 21.89
C THR A 428 32.52 10.19 21.85
N ALA A 429 33.07 9.77 22.99
CA ALA A 429 34.33 9.01 23.03
C ALA A 429 34.18 7.47 23.12
N ALA A 430 33.06 6.91 22.66
CA ALA A 430 32.86 5.46 22.51
C ALA A 430 32.53 5.08 21.06
N ALA A 431 33.32 5.61 20.11
CA ALA A 431 33.43 5.03 18.78
C ALA A 431 34.85 4.48 18.63
N SER A 432 34.90 3.16 18.45
CA SER A 432 35.97 2.35 17.86
C SER A 432 37.30 3.05 17.51
N ARG A 433 38.39 2.44 17.96
CA ARG A 433 39.66 2.44 17.22
C ARG A 433 39.42 1.80 15.84
N THR A 434 39.00 2.59 14.87
CA THR A 434 39.10 2.29 13.45
C THR A 434 40.27 3.11 12.91
N SER A 435 41.17 2.44 12.21
CA SER A 435 42.18 2.97 11.28
C SER A 435 42.07 4.46 10.96
N ASP A 436 43.18 5.20 11.06
CA ASP A 436 43.37 6.54 10.50
C ASP A 436 42.64 6.68 9.15
N THR A 437 41.42 7.21 9.17
CA THR A 437 40.63 7.47 7.97
C THR A 437 41.16 8.76 7.36
N VAL A 438 42.21 8.60 6.55
CA VAL A 438 42.75 9.67 5.74
C VAL A 438 41.69 10.09 4.71
N LEU A 439 41.05 11.24 4.93
CA LEU A 439 39.99 11.76 4.07
C LEU A 439 40.62 12.36 2.81
N ARG A 440 40.17 11.98 1.61
CA ARG A 440 40.76 12.43 0.34
C ARG A 440 39.82 13.33 -0.45
N CYS A 441 40.37 14.36 -1.07
CA CYS A 441 39.64 15.21 -2.01
C CYS A 441 39.35 14.43 -3.31
N PRO A 442 38.08 14.32 -3.75
CA PRO A 442 37.74 13.57 -4.96
C PRO A 442 38.27 14.21 -6.24
N ILE A 443 38.65 15.49 -6.19
CA ILE A 443 39.09 16.27 -7.36
C ILE A 443 40.61 16.13 -7.57
N CYS A 444 41.40 16.23 -6.50
CA CYS A 444 42.86 16.23 -6.60
C CYS A 444 43.55 15.11 -5.80
N SER A 445 42.77 14.22 -5.18
CA SER A 445 43.23 13.06 -4.40
C SER A 445 44.14 13.35 -3.19
N LYS A 446 44.27 14.62 -2.79
CA LYS A 446 45.03 15.04 -1.60
C LYS A 446 44.36 14.57 -0.32
N SER A 447 45.17 14.10 0.62
CA SER A 447 44.78 13.55 1.91
C SER A 447 44.73 14.61 3.02
N PHE A 448 43.72 14.54 3.88
CA PHE A 448 43.48 15.44 4.99
C PHE A 448 43.08 14.64 6.24
N ASN A 449 43.51 15.13 7.40
CA ASN A 449 43.29 14.47 8.69
C ASN A 449 42.05 15.01 9.43
N ALA A 450 41.37 16.01 8.87
CA ALA A 450 40.17 16.60 9.45
C ALA A 450 39.17 16.97 8.34
N LEU A 451 37.88 16.68 8.59
CA LEU A 451 36.79 16.89 7.62
C LEU A 451 36.61 18.36 7.26
N SER A 452 36.75 19.27 8.23
CA SER A 452 36.63 20.72 8.02
C SER A 452 37.67 21.25 7.02
N VAL A 453 38.90 20.73 7.10
CA VAL A 453 40.00 21.10 6.20
C VAL A 453 39.77 20.53 4.80
N LEU A 454 39.27 19.28 4.70
CA LEU A 454 38.88 18.70 3.43
C LEU A 454 37.75 19.50 2.76
N GLN A 455 36.72 19.88 3.52
CA GLN A 455 35.57 20.60 2.99
C GLN A 455 35.94 21.99 2.45
N SER A 456 36.77 22.74 3.19
CA SER A 456 37.34 24.00 2.70
C SER A 456 38.16 23.79 1.42
N HIS A 457 38.99 22.74 1.40
CA HIS A 457 39.83 22.45 0.24
C HIS A 457 39.03 21.98 -0.99
N VAL A 458 37.97 21.19 -0.82
CA VAL A 458 37.10 20.75 -1.92
C VAL A 458 36.41 21.94 -2.56
N ASN A 459 35.92 22.90 -1.76
CA ASN A 459 35.35 24.14 -2.29
C ASN A 459 36.40 24.93 -3.09
N ASP A 460 37.59 25.13 -2.54
CA ASP A 460 38.69 25.81 -3.25
C ASP A 460 39.15 25.06 -4.52
N CYS A 461 39.04 23.73 -4.54
CA CYS A 461 39.39 22.89 -5.69
C CYS A 461 38.30 22.89 -6.77
N LEU A 462 37.04 23.07 -6.39
CA LEU A 462 35.92 23.26 -7.32
C LEU A 462 36.02 24.62 -8.01
N ASP A 463 36.47 25.66 -7.31
CA ASP A 463 36.55 27.02 -7.87
C ASP A 463 37.76 27.24 -8.80
N LYS A 464 38.75 26.33 -8.80
CA LYS A 464 40.01 26.46 -9.56
C LYS A 464 40.16 25.51 -10.75
N ASN A 465 39.20 24.60 -10.95
CA ASN A 465 39.10 23.71 -12.11
C ASN A 465 37.82 24.05 -12.87
#